data_AF-A0A7V6ECY1-F1
#
_entry.id   AF-A0A7V6ECY1-F1
#
_cell.length_a   1.000
_cell.length_b   1.000
_cell.length_c   1.000
_cell.angle_alpha   90.00
_cell.angle_beta   90.00
_cell.angle_gamma   90.00
#
_symmetry.space_group_name_H-M   'P 1'
#
loop_
_entity.id
_entity.type
_entity.pdbx_description
1 polymer ?
#
loop_
_entity_poly.entity_id
_entity_poly.type
_entity_poly.pdbx_seq_one_letter_code
_entity_poly.pdbx_strand_id
1 'polypeptide(L)'
;MKSMCLLMKVLLGVVCVSVLMNMELVTIAQTTNNKPKPVILDTDIGDDIDDTWALGLLLKSPELDLKLVVGDYGKPLYRTKLIAKFLEAVKRTDVPVGMGIDTAVFGDGPQADWVKDYNLNSYPGKILPDGVGAIIETIMNSPEPVTLICIGPLPNIAAALEREPRIAEKARFVGMYGSVRIGYDGTSKISDEWNVRADVKSCMKVFSAPWPMLITPLDTCGRVNLSGERYKKILNSEDLIAKVIIDNYRIWNSKTQKNKNIAEERSSTLFDTVAVYLAISQDLVEIEQLGLRIDDKGFTLIDETAKKVSVATQWKDLDGFRDFLVNRLTHNK
;
A
#
# COMPACT_ATOMS: atom_id res chain seq x y z
N MET A 1 -5.18 40.57 98.64
CA MET A 1 -4.98 41.52 97.53
C MET A 1 -5.03 40.73 96.23
N LYS A 2 -6.23 40.64 95.63
CA LYS A 2 -6.66 41.27 94.36
C LYS A 2 -6.28 40.42 93.15
N SER A 3 -7.21 39.60 92.62
CA SER A 3 -8.09 39.85 91.44
C SER A 3 -7.34 39.53 90.12
N MET A 4 -7.87 38.99 89.02
CA MET A 4 -9.17 39.07 88.33
C MET A 4 -9.03 38.14 87.08
N CYS A 5 -9.98 37.28 86.71
CA CYS A 5 -11.07 37.52 85.75
C CYS A 5 -10.67 37.88 84.27
N LEU A 6 -10.99 36.96 83.35
CA LEU A 6 -11.95 37.12 82.22
C LEU A 6 -11.54 37.67 80.82
N LEU A 7 -12.08 37.00 79.77
CA LEU A 7 -12.51 37.49 78.43
C LEU A 7 -11.40 37.77 77.35
N MET A 8 -11.55 37.71 76.01
CA MET A 8 -12.46 37.17 74.96
C MET A 8 -11.86 37.54 73.56
N LYS A 9 -12.32 36.86 72.48
CA LYS A 9 -12.40 37.28 71.04
C LYS A 9 -11.11 37.30 70.19
N VAL A 10 -10.91 36.36 69.24
CA VAL A 10 -11.39 36.26 67.82
C VAL A 10 -10.90 37.40 66.90
N LEU A 11 -10.02 37.13 65.92
CA LEU A 11 -10.29 37.30 64.46
C LEU A 11 -9.10 36.87 63.56
N LEU A 12 -9.44 36.08 62.54
CA LEU A 12 -8.92 35.96 61.16
C LEU A 12 -7.41 36.06 60.84
N GLY A 13 -6.91 35.00 60.19
CA GLY A 13 -5.69 35.03 59.38
C GLY A 13 -5.42 33.69 58.69
N VAL A 14 -6.18 33.39 57.63
CA VAL A 14 -5.93 32.25 56.74
C VAL A 14 -4.66 32.54 55.94
N VAL A 15 -3.63 31.71 56.09
CA VAL A 15 -2.59 31.55 55.06
C VAL A 15 -2.48 30.05 54.77
N CYS A 16 -3.24 29.61 53.76
CA CYS A 16 -2.99 28.33 53.10
C CYS A 16 -1.66 28.46 52.35
N VAL A 17 -0.63 27.76 52.82
CA VAL A 17 0.59 27.53 52.05
C VAL A 17 0.26 26.51 50.96
N SER A 18 0.02 26.99 49.75
CA SER A 18 -0.09 26.13 48.57
C SER A 18 1.30 25.62 48.20
N VAL A 19 1.58 24.36 48.55
CA VAL A 19 2.73 23.63 48.03
C VAL A 19 2.45 23.30 46.56
N LEU A 20 3.01 24.09 45.66
CA LEU A 20 3.08 23.78 44.23
C LEU A 20 4.11 22.64 44.06
N MET A 21 3.64 21.40 44.01
CA MET A 21 4.41 20.30 43.46
C MET A 21 4.48 20.48 41.94
N ASN A 22 5.62 20.94 41.45
CA ASN A 22 5.96 20.86 40.02
C ASN A 22 6.11 19.38 39.65
N MET A 23 5.02 18.79 39.16
CA MET A 23 5.06 17.54 38.42
C MET A 23 5.62 17.87 37.02
N GLU A 24 6.94 17.74 36.87
CA GLU A 24 7.53 17.64 35.54
C GLU A 24 7.04 16.33 34.92
N LEU A 25 6.06 16.44 34.02
CA LEU A 25 5.70 15.40 33.08
C LEU A 25 6.92 15.13 32.19
N VAL A 26 7.78 14.22 32.61
CA VAL A 26 8.72 13.56 31.72
C VAL A 26 7.89 12.69 30.78
N THR A 27 7.53 13.27 29.64
CA THR A 27 7.03 12.51 28.50
C THR A 27 8.16 11.60 28.04
N ILE A 28 8.20 10.38 28.56
CA ILE A 28 8.99 9.31 27.95
C ILE A 28 8.34 9.07 26.59
N ALA A 29 8.87 9.72 25.56
CA ALA A 29 8.67 9.26 24.20
C ALA A 29 9.19 7.82 24.18
N GLN A 30 8.26 6.85 24.22
CA GLN A 30 8.55 5.51 23.77
C GLN A 30 8.97 5.64 22.32
N THR A 31 10.28 5.74 22.10
CA THR A 31 10.88 5.41 20.83
C THR A 31 10.65 3.91 20.69
N THR A 32 9.47 3.55 20.15
CA THR A 32 9.26 2.19 19.67
C THR A 32 10.35 1.98 18.63
N ASN A 33 11.32 1.17 18.98
CA ASN A 33 12.35 0.71 18.07
C ASN A 33 11.67 -0.30 17.11
N ASN A 34 10.70 0.20 16.34
CA ASN A 34 9.90 -0.61 15.44
C ASN A 34 10.76 -0.89 14.23
N LYS A 35 11.35 -2.09 14.23
CA LYS A 35 11.98 -2.64 13.04
C LYS A 35 11.01 -2.51 11.85
N PRO A 36 11.51 -2.14 10.66
CA PRO A 36 10.70 -2.12 9.46
C PRO A 36 10.02 -3.47 9.21
N LYS A 37 8.73 -3.47 8.87
CA LYS A 37 7.93 -4.70 8.68
C LYS A 37 8.37 -5.40 7.38
N PRO A 38 8.67 -6.71 7.37
CA PRO A 38 9.00 -7.42 6.14
C PRO A 38 7.78 -7.46 5.22
N VAL A 39 7.98 -7.06 3.96
CA VAL A 39 6.91 -7.04 2.95
C VAL A 39 7.33 -7.66 1.62
N ILE A 40 6.36 -8.19 0.92
CA ILE A 40 6.47 -8.62 -0.48
C ILE A 40 5.46 -7.79 -1.28
N LEU A 41 5.87 -7.32 -2.46
CA LEU A 41 4.96 -6.70 -3.43
C LEU A 41 4.66 -7.69 -4.55
N ASP A 42 3.39 -8.01 -4.75
CA ASP A 42 2.88 -8.77 -5.89
C ASP A 42 2.00 -7.83 -6.74
N THR A 43 2.42 -7.58 -7.98
CA THR A 43 1.98 -6.42 -8.77
C THR A 43 1.80 -6.77 -10.23
N ASP A 44 0.74 -6.28 -10.86
CA ASP A 44 0.55 -6.31 -12.30
C ASP A 44 1.03 -5.01 -12.96
N ILE A 45 2.19 -4.49 -12.50
CA ILE A 45 2.90 -3.38 -13.11
C ILE A 45 3.04 -3.56 -14.62
N GLY A 46 2.73 -2.50 -15.35
CA GLY A 46 2.80 -2.50 -16.80
C GLY A 46 1.46 -2.51 -17.52
N ASP A 47 0.34 -2.66 -16.80
CA ASP A 47 -1.03 -2.54 -17.33
C ASP A 47 -1.59 -1.12 -17.07
N ASP A 48 -1.80 -0.73 -15.82
CA ASP A 48 -1.99 0.67 -15.41
C ASP A 48 -0.66 1.22 -14.82
N ILE A 49 -0.55 2.54 -14.72
CA ILE A 49 0.67 3.21 -14.28
C ILE A 49 0.78 3.24 -12.74
N ASP A 50 -0.32 3.11 -12.01
CA ASP A 50 -0.35 3.31 -10.56
C ASP A 50 0.44 2.28 -9.75
N ASP A 51 0.69 1.07 -10.27
CA ASP A 51 1.68 0.14 -9.70
C ASP A 51 3.07 0.77 -9.61
N THR A 52 3.47 1.56 -10.62
CA THR A 52 4.76 2.26 -10.64
C THR A 52 4.83 3.29 -9.53
N TRP A 53 3.72 3.97 -9.26
CA TRP A 53 3.58 4.91 -8.14
C TRP A 53 3.61 4.18 -6.80
N ALA A 54 2.94 3.03 -6.69
CA ALA A 54 2.91 2.21 -5.48
C ALA A 54 4.29 1.63 -5.15
N LEU A 55 5.02 1.09 -6.12
CA LEU A 55 6.41 0.62 -5.93
C LEU A 55 7.32 1.78 -5.49
N GLY A 56 7.20 2.96 -6.11
CA GLY A 56 7.94 4.14 -5.69
C GLY A 56 7.63 4.55 -4.24
N LEU A 57 6.35 4.64 -3.87
CA LEU A 57 5.92 4.93 -2.50
C LEU A 57 6.48 3.91 -1.51
N LEU A 58 6.43 2.62 -1.86
CA LEU A 58 6.92 1.53 -1.05
C LEU A 58 8.42 1.66 -0.77
N LEU A 59 9.24 1.94 -1.78
CA LEU A 59 10.68 2.15 -1.62
C LEU A 59 11.02 3.40 -0.78
N LYS A 60 10.13 4.41 -0.76
CA LYS A 60 10.27 5.62 0.05
C LYS A 60 9.76 5.46 1.50
N SER A 61 9.17 4.32 1.85
CA SER A 61 8.54 4.06 3.14
C SER A 61 9.47 3.27 4.09
N PRO A 62 10.21 3.90 5.02
CA PRO A 62 11.13 3.24 5.95
C PRO A 62 10.44 2.29 6.93
N GLU A 63 9.12 2.37 7.10
CA GLU A 63 8.34 1.48 7.94
C GLU A 63 8.25 0.06 7.35
N LEU A 64 8.59 -0.10 6.07
CA LEU A 64 8.47 -1.33 5.30
C LEU A 64 9.83 -1.77 4.77
N ASP A 65 10.12 -3.05 4.92
CA ASP A 65 11.33 -3.72 4.45
C ASP A 65 10.96 -4.61 3.26
N LEU A 66 11.13 -4.06 2.05
CA LEU A 66 10.76 -4.76 0.83
C LEU A 66 11.72 -5.92 0.54
N LYS A 67 11.24 -7.14 0.75
CA LYS A 67 12.01 -8.40 0.62
C LYS A 67 12.00 -8.99 -0.78
N LEU A 68 10.94 -8.73 -1.55
CA LEU A 68 10.73 -9.32 -2.87
C LEU A 68 9.68 -8.50 -3.62
N VAL A 69 9.86 -8.34 -4.92
CA VAL A 69 8.81 -7.89 -5.85
C VAL A 69 8.55 -8.99 -6.87
N VAL A 70 7.30 -9.37 -7.10
CA VAL A 70 6.91 -10.36 -8.11
C VAL A 70 5.91 -9.73 -9.07
N GLY A 71 6.14 -9.90 -10.37
CA GLY A 71 5.16 -9.51 -11.39
C GLY A 71 4.05 -10.55 -11.49
N ASP A 72 2.79 -10.16 -11.48
CA ASP A 72 1.62 -11.05 -11.51
C ASP A 72 0.75 -10.86 -12.77
N TYR A 73 -0.14 -11.82 -13.03
CA TYR A 73 -1.12 -11.82 -14.11
C TYR A 73 -0.51 -11.82 -15.52
N GLY A 74 0.33 -12.83 -15.78
CA GLY A 74 0.89 -13.09 -17.11
C GLY A 74 1.99 -12.12 -17.51
N LYS A 75 2.35 -12.10 -18.80
CA LYS A 75 3.44 -11.27 -19.35
C LYS A 75 4.74 -11.33 -18.51
N PRO A 76 5.18 -12.52 -18.03
CA PRO A 76 6.18 -12.63 -16.96
C PRO A 76 7.50 -11.93 -17.29
N LEU A 77 7.97 -12.03 -18.54
CA LEU A 77 9.19 -11.35 -18.98
C LEU A 77 9.04 -9.83 -18.99
N TYR A 78 7.92 -9.30 -19.48
CA TYR A 78 7.66 -7.87 -19.57
C TYR A 78 7.59 -7.22 -18.18
N ARG A 79 6.82 -7.82 -17.27
CA ARG A 79 6.68 -7.32 -15.88
C ARG A 79 8.00 -7.41 -15.11
N THR A 80 8.73 -8.52 -15.26
CA THR A 80 10.06 -8.67 -14.66
C THR A 80 11.03 -7.60 -15.16
N LYS A 81 11.02 -7.27 -16.46
CA LYS A 81 11.82 -6.18 -17.02
C LYS A 81 11.44 -4.82 -16.45
N LEU A 82 10.14 -4.54 -16.30
CA LEU A 82 9.68 -3.28 -15.71
C LEU A 82 10.17 -3.11 -14.28
N ILE A 83 9.98 -4.14 -13.44
CA ILE A 83 10.40 -4.13 -12.04
C ILE A 83 11.92 -3.98 -11.96
N ALA A 84 12.67 -4.81 -12.69
CA ALA A 84 14.15 -4.78 -12.68
C ALA A 84 14.69 -3.42 -13.15
N LYS A 85 14.17 -2.88 -14.27
CA LYS A 85 14.60 -1.56 -14.77
C LYS A 85 14.25 -0.45 -13.79
N PHE A 86 13.10 -0.52 -13.12
CA PHE A 86 12.71 0.47 -12.10
C PHE A 86 13.66 0.45 -10.91
N LEU A 87 13.89 -0.73 -10.34
CA LEU A 87 14.80 -0.92 -9.21
C LEU A 87 16.24 -0.52 -9.55
N GLU A 88 16.72 -0.85 -10.76
CA GLU A 88 18.03 -0.41 -11.25
C GLU A 88 18.13 1.10 -11.36
N ALA A 89 17.14 1.74 -12.01
CA ALA A 89 17.12 3.18 -12.21
C ALA A 89 17.11 3.96 -10.89
N VAL A 90 16.54 3.39 -9.82
CA VAL A 90 16.46 4.02 -8.49
C VAL A 90 17.47 3.46 -7.49
N LYS A 91 18.47 2.69 -7.95
CA LYS A 91 19.58 2.12 -7.15
C LYS A 91 19.11 1.22 -5.99
N ARG A 92 18.06 0.44 -6.21
CA ARG A 92 17.47 -0.54 -5.27
C ARG A 92 17.57 -1.98 -5.76
N THR A 93 18.70 -2.30 -6.39
CA THR A 93 18.98 -3.65 -6.95
C THR A 93 19.27 -4.69 -5.86
N ASP A 94 19.29 -4.27 -4.58
CA ASP A 94 19.29 -5.12 -3.40
C ASP A 94 18.00 -5.96 -3.28
N VAL A 95 16.89 -5.48 -3.85
CA VAL A 95 15.60 -6.16 -3.82
C VAL A 95 15.55 -7.24 -4.92
N PRO A 96 15.36 -8.52 -4.58
CA PRO A 96 15.13 -9.58 -5.56
C PRO A 96 13.83 -9.38 -6.34
N VAL A 97 13.82 -9.80 -7.60
CA VAL A 97 12.66 -9.77 -8.49
C VAL A 97 12.26 -11.19 -8.85
N GLY A 98 11.02 -11.57 -8.55
CA GLY A 98 10.42 -12.84 -8.96
C GLY A 98 9.70 -12.73 -10.29
N MET A 99 9.90 -13.73 -11.15
CA MET A 99 9.12 -13.91 -12.36
C MET A 99 7.86 -14.71 -12.00
N GLY A 100 6.68 -14.09 -12.15
CA GLY A 100 5.41 -14.74 -11.83
C GLY A 100 4.94 -15.74 -12.88
N ILE A 101 3.72 -16.23 -12.68
CA ILE A 101 3.10 -17.23 -13.55
C ILE A 101 2.72 -16.62 -14.90
N ASP A 102 2.96 -17.38 -15.96
CA ASP A 102 2.41 -17.07 -17.28
C ASP A 102 0.92 -17.45 -17.33
N THR A 103 0.04 -16.47 -17.54
CA THR A 103 -1.40 -16.69 -17.69
C THR A 103 -1.76 -16.62 -19.17
N ALA A 104 -3.05 -16.74 -19.52
CA ALA A 104 -3.50 -16.58 -20.90
C ALA A 104 -3.32 -15.14 -21.45
N VAL A 105 -2.85 -14.20 -20.62
CA VAL A 105 -2.55 -12.83 -21.02
C VAL A 105 -1.10 -12.74 -21.51
N PHE A 106 -0.94 -12.50 -22.81
CA PHE A 106 0.35 -12.44 -23.48
C PHE A 106 0.64 -11.07 -24.11
N GLY A 107 1.89 -10.88 -24.53
CA GLY A 107 2.39 -9.63 -25.12
C GLY A 107 2.89 -8.61 -24.09
N ASP A 108 3.30 -7.45 -24.57
CA ASP A 108 3.73 -6.35 -23.71
C ASP A 108 2.55 -5.40 -23.40
N GLY A 109 2.76 -4.46 -22.47
CA GLY A 109 1.77 -3.45 -22.09
C GLY A 109 2.14 -2.02 -22.53
N PRO A 110 1.37 -1.00 -22.08
CA PRO A 110 1.60 0.40 -22.44
C PRO A 110 2.99 0.98 -22.11
N GLN A 111 3.78 0.31 -21.27
CA GLN A 111 5.14 0.72 -20.88
C GLN A 111 6.23 -0.04 -21.67
N ALA A 112 5.87 -0.81 -22.71
CA ALA A 112 6.82 -1.59 -23.54
C ALA A 112 7.99 -0.75 -24.05
N ASP A 113 7.72 0.47 -24.53
CA ASP A 113 8.76 1.37 -25.05
C ASP A 113 9.79 1.75 -24.00
N TRP A 114 9.44 1.73 -22.72
CA TRP A 114 10.38 1.99 -21.64
C TRP A 114 11.34 0.82 -21.42
N VAL A 115 10.96 -0.42 -21.70
CA VAL A 115 11.80 -1.62 -21.50
C VAL A 115 12.29 -2.28 -22.79
N LYS A 116 11.96 -1.72 -23.97
CA LYS A 116 12.27 -2.32 -25.27
C LYS A 116 13.76 -2.68 -25.45
N ASP A 117 14.65 -1.78 -25.03
CA ASP A 117 16.11 -1.94 -25.16
C ASP A 117 16.74 -2.45 -23.85
N TYR A 118 15.93 -2.83 -22.87
CA TYR A 118 16.42 -3.30 -21.58
C TYR A 118 16.74 -4.79 -21.64
N ASN A 119 18.02 -5.10 -21.42
CA ASN A 119 18.51 -6.47 -21.32
C ASN A 119 18.41 -6.96 -19.88
N LEU A 120 17.44 -7.83 -19.59
CA LEU A 120 17.27 -8.39 -18.25
C LEU A 120 18.51 -9.15 -17.76
N ASN A 121 19.29 -9.74 -18.67
CA ASN A 121 20.51 -10.48 -18.33
C ASN A 121 21.65 -9.56 -17.82
N SER A 122 21.56 -8.24 -18.03
CA SER A 122 22.50 -7.27 -17.47
C SER A 122 22.03 -6.64 -16.16
N TYR A 123 20.85 -7.02 -15.64
CA TYR A 123 20.38 -6.53 -14.35
C TYR A 123 21.35 -6.98 -13.24
N PRO A 124 21.89 -6.07 -12.42
CA PRO A 124 22.86 -6.42 -11.39
C PRO A 124 22.23 -7.08 -10.15
N GLY A 125 20.91 -7.01 -9.99
CA GLY A 125 20.19 -7.65 -8.89
C GLY A 125 19.82 -9.11 -9.18
N LYS A 126 19.09 -9.74 -8.25
CA LYS A 126 18.67 -11.14 -8.39
C LYS A 126 17.33 -11.25 -9.14
N ILE A 127 17.31 -12.03 -10.21
CA ILE A 127 16.08 -12.51 -10.85
C ILE A 127 15.82 -13.95 -10.40
N LEU A 128 14.63 -14.21 -9.87
CA LEU A 128 14.18 -15.52 -9.41
C LEU A 128 13.16 -16.06 -10.43
N PRO A 129 13.49 -17.11 -11.21
CA PRO A 129 12.60 -17.61 -12.27
C PRO A 129 11.27 -18.19 -11.77
N ASP A 130 11.23 -18.67 -10.52
CA ASP A 130 10.01 -19.13 -9.85
C ASP A 130 9.59 -18.11 -8.78
N GLY A 131 8.88 -17.06 -9.20
CA GLY A 131 8.38 -16.02 -8.30
C GLY A 131 7.42 -16.56 -7.23
N VAL A 132 6.62 -17.57 -7.57
CA VAL A 132 5.72 -18.24 -6.61
C VAL A 132 6.52 -18.98 -5.55
N GLY A 133 7.54 -19.73 -5.94
CA GLY A 133 8.49 -20.36 -5.01
C GLY A 133 9.17 -19.32 -4.12
N ALA A 134 9.61 -18.21 -4.69
CA ALA A 134 10.25 -17.11 -3.95
C ALA A 134 9.31 -16.46 -2.93
N ILE A 135 8.02 -16.30 -3.24
CA ILE A 135 7.00 -15.82 -2.28
C ILE A 135 6.93 -16.78 -1.08
N ILE A 136 6.79 -18.09 -1.35
CA ILE A 136 6.71 -19.12 -0.31
C ILE A 136 7.96 -19.11 0.56
N GLU A 137 9.15 -19.16 -0.05
CA GLU A 137 10.42 -19.16 0.67
C GLU A 137 10.59 -17.92 1.55
N THR A 138 10.23 -16.74 1.03
CA THR A 138 10.33 -15.47 1.76
C THR A 138 9.41 -15.47 2.98
N ILE A 139 8.16 -15.94 2.84
CA ILE A 139 7.22 -16.03 3.97
C ILE A 139 7.68 -17.08 4.98
N MET A 140 8.03 -18.28 4.53
CA MET A 140 8.28 -19.41 5.41
C MET A 140 9.58 -19.26 6.22
N ASN A 141 10.58 -18.58 5.65
CA ASN A 141 11.86 -18.29 6.29
C ASN A 141 11.87 -16.99 7.10
N SER A 142 10.81 -16.18 7.03
CA SER A 142 10.72 -14.95 7.82
C SER A 142 10.49 -15.28 9.30
N PRO A 143 11.25 -14.66 10.23
CA PRO A 143 11.03 -14.84 11.67
C PRO A 143 9.79 -14.08 12.17
N GLU A 144 9.32 -13.10 11.40
CA GLU A 144 8.15 -12.27 11.69
C GLU A 144 7.12 -12.42 10.57
N PRO A 145 5.81 -12.25 10.85
CA PRO A 145 4.80 -12.34 9.81
C PRO A 145 5.04 -11.37 8.66
N VAL A 146 5.07 -11.88 7.43
CA VAL A 146 5.27 -11.06 6.22
C VAL A 146 3.96 -10.36 5.85
N THR A 147 4.05 -9.10 5.44
CA THR A 147 2.92 -8.41 4.80
C THR A 147 2.98 -8.64 3.30
N LEU A 148 2.00 -9.38 2.76
CA LEU A 148 1.79 -9.50 1.33
C LEU A 148 1.00 -8.28 0.85
N ILE A 149 1.67 -7.36 0.15
CA ILE A 149 1.03 -6.23 -0.53
C ILE A 149 0.70 -6.69 -1.95
N CYS A 150 -0.58 -6.96 -2.22
CA CYS A 150 -1.03 -7.45 -3.51
C CYS A 150 -1.85 -6.37 -4.21
N ILE A 151 -1.44 -5.99 -5.41
CA ILE A 151 -2.06 -4.91 -6.18
C ILE A 151 -2.42 -5.32 -7.61
N GLY A 152 -2.27 -6.61 -7.96
CA GLY A 152 -2.79 -7.21 -9.20
C GLY A 152 -3.75 -8.39 -8.98
N PRO A 153 -4.16 -9.15 -10.01
CA PRO A 153 -5.25 -10.14 -9.89
C PRO A 153 -5.13 -11.32 -8.90
N LEU A 154 -3.93 -11.84 -8.56
CA LEU A 154 -3.66 -12.95 -7.61
C LEU A 154 -3.36 -14.38 -8.10
N PRO A 155 -3.14 -14.72 -9.40
CA PRO A 155 -2.76 -16.10 -9.74
C PRO A 155 -1.47 -16.56 -9.04
N ASN A 156 -0.49 -15.67 -8.85
CA ASN A 156 0.72 -15.98 -8.07
C ASN A 156 0.39 -16.43 -6.63
N ILE A 157 -0.44 -15.65 -5.94
CA ILE A 157 -0.79 -15.90 -4.53
C ILE A 157 -1.68 -17.14 -4.38
N ALA A 158 -2.62 -17.35 -5.30
CA ALA A 158 -3.45 -18.55 -5.33
C ALA A 158 -2.62 -19.82 -5.55
N ALA A 159 -1.60 -19.76 -6.42
CA ALA A 159 -0.66 -20.85 -6.62
C ALA A 159 0.27 -21.05 -5.41
N ALA A 160 0.70 -19.97 -4.75
CA ALA A 160 1.50 -20.06 -3.53
C ALA A 160 0.73 -20.79 -2.42
N LEU A 161 -0.55 -20.46 -2.23
CA LEU A 161 -1.45 -21.17 -1.31
C LEU A 161 -1.67 -22.64 -1.69
N GLU A 162 -1.66 -22.98 -2.98
CA GLU A 162 -1.75 -24.39 -3.42
C GLU A 162 -0.51 -25.18 -3.01
N ARG A 163 0.66 -24.60 -3.30
CA ARG A 163 1.96 -25.26 -3.06
C ARG A 163 2.29 -25.33 -1.57
N GLU A 164 1.94 -24.31 -0.80
CA GLU A 164 2.23 -24.21 0.62
C GLU A 164 1.12 -23.47 1.38
N PRO A 165 0.04 -24.17 1.79
CA PRO A 165 -1.07 -23.54 2.51
C PRO A 165 -0.68 -22.83 3.81
N ARG A 166 0.42 -23.24 4.46
CA ARG A 166 0.89 -22.66 5.74
C ARG A 166 1.36 -21.21 5.60
N ILE A 167 1.55 -20.69 4.38
CA ILE A 167 1.85 -19.25 4.21
C ILE A 167 0.75 -18.37 4.83
N ALA A 168 -0.50 -18.84 4.87
CA ALA A 168 -1.61 -18.11 5.48
C ALA A 168 -1.49 -17.96 7.00
N GLU A 169 -0.69 -18.80 7.65
CA GLU A 169 -0.41 -18.72 9.09
C GLU A 169 0.76 -17.76 9.39
N LYS A 170 1.60 -17.48 8.38
CA LYS A 170 2.84 -16.68 8.51
C LYS A 170 2.80 -15.35 7.76
N ALA A 171 1.70 -15.04 7.10
CA ALA A 171 1.52 -13.79 6.38
C ALA A 171 0.19 -13.13 6.70
N ARG A 172 0.16 -11.80 6.53
CA ARG A 172 -1.08 -11.03 6.44
C ARG A 172 -1.22 -10.47 5.04
N PHE A 173 -2.46 -10.36 4.58
CA PHE A 173 -2.79 -9.81 3.27
C PHE A 173 -3.17 -8.33 3.39
N VAL A 174 -2.58 -7.49 2.55
CA VAL A 174 -2.97 -6.10 2.32
C VAL A 174 -3.11 -5.89 0.81
N GLY A 175 -4.21 -5.33 0.32
CA GLY A 175 -4.32 -5.17 -1.15
C GLY A 175 -5.39 -4.23 -1.68
N MET A 176 -5.27 -3.90 -2.96
CA MET A 176 -6.24 -3.12 -3.74
C MET A 176 -7.21 -4.08 -4.42
N TYR A 177 -8.40 -4.26 -3.84
CA TYR A 177 -9.40 -5.18 -4.39
C TYR A 177 -10.82 -4.71 -4.12
N GLY A 178 -11.65 -4.90 -5.13
CA GLY A 178 -13.09 -4.90 -4.99
C GLY A 178 -13.74 -3.52 -5.06
N SER A 179 -15.05 -3.57 -5.15
CA SER A 179 -15.95 -2.43 -5.18
C SER A 179 -17.10 -2.78 -4.24
N VAL A 180 -17.08 -2.23 -3.02
CA VAL A 180 -17.94 -2.72 -1.93
C VAL A 180 -19.23 -1.93 -1.85
N ARG A 181 -19.16 -0.60 -1.88
CA ARG A 181 -20.34 0.29 -1.95
C ARG A 181 -20.24 1.31 -3.09
N ILE A 182 -19.04 1.55 -3.60
CA ILE A 182 -18.75 2.54 -4.64
C ILE A 182 -18.07 1.86 -5.83
N GLY A 183 -18.56 2.16 -7.04
CA GLY A 183 -17.96 1.71 -8.30
C GLY A 183 -16.93 2.67 -8.86
N TYR A 184 -16.47 2.38 -10.08
CA TYR A 184 -15.57 3.27 -10.82
C TYR A 184 -16.14 4.67 -10.96
N ASP A 185 -15.23 5.65 -11.05
CA ASP A 185 -15.52 7.09 -11.08
C ASP A 185 -16.39 7.59 -9.93
N GLY A 186 -16.50 6.80 -8.85
CA GLY A 186 -17.27 7.16 -7.68
C GLY A 186 -18.76 6.95 -7.79
N THR A 187 -19.21 6.12 -8.72
CA THR A 187 -20.62 5.78 -8.91
C THR A 187 -21.19 5.02 -7.70
N SER A 188 -22.48 5.20 -7.42
CA SER A 188 -23.17 4.49 -6.33
C SER A 188 -23.53 3.03 -6.65
N LYS A 189 -23.19 2.57 -7.85
CA LYS A 189 -23.37 1.18 -8.28
C LYS A 189 -22.02 0.49 -8.21
N ILE A 190 -21.94 -0.61 -7.46
CA ILE A 190 -20.73 -1.43 -7.40
C ILE A 190 -20.35 -1.97 -8.78
N SER A 191 -19.05 -2.21 -8.97
CA SER A 191 -18.45 -2.70 -10.21
C SER A 191 -17.80 -4.06 -10.01
N ASP A 192 -17.64 -4.81 -11.08
CA ASP A 192 -16.65 -5.89 -11.18
C ASP A 192 -15.26 -5.24 -11.26
N GLU A 193 -14.65 -5.01 -10.11
CA GLU A 193 -13.33 -4.37 -10.02
C GLU A 193 -12.28 -5.24 -10.77
N TRP A 194 -11.37 -4.58 -11.49
CA TRP A 194 -10.41 -5.18 -12.41
C TRP A 194 -9.66 -6.38 -11.82
N ASN A 195 -9.01 -6.20 -10.67
CA ASN A 195 -8.20 -7.25 -10.06
C ASN A 195 -9.05 -8.47 -9.69
N VAL A 196 -10.26 -8.25 -9.18
CA VAL A 196 -11.20 -9.34 -8.87
C VAL A 196 -11.70 -10.04 -10.13
N ARG A 197 -12.15 -9.30 -11.16
CA ARG A 197 -12.74 -9.89 -12.37
C ARG A 197 -11.73 -10.58 -13.28
N ALA A 198 -10.48 -10.11 -13.26
CA ALA A 198 -9.39 -10.64 -14.07
C ALA A 198 -9.08 -12.11 -13.73
N ASP A 199 -9.13 -12.47 -12.45
CA ASP A 199 -9.03 -13.87 -12.01
C ASP A 199 -9.89 -14.15 -10.78
N VAL A 200 -11.20 -14.30 -11.03
CA VAL A 200 -12.22 -14.58 -10.01
C VAL A 200 -11.87 -15.82 -9.17
N LYS A 201 -11.32 -16.88 -9.79
CA LYS A 201 -11.02 -18.14 -9.10
C LYS A 201 -9.88 -17.96 -8.11
N SER A 202 -8.80 -17.30 -8.53
CA SER A 202 -7.67 -16.98 -7.66
C SER A 202 -8.12 -16.06 -6.52
N CYS A 203 -8.92 -15.04 -6.84
CA CYS A 203 -9.44 -14.11 -5.84
C CYS A 203 -10.31 -14.81 -4.79
N MET A 204 -11.25 -15.69 -5.19
CA MET A 204 -12.05 -16.51 -4.26
C MET A 204 -11.18 -17.37 -3.33
N LYS A 205 -10.12 -17.98 -3.85
CA LYS A 205 -9.20 -18.80 -3.06
C LYS A 205 -8.42 -17.97 -2.03
N VAL A 206 -7.91 -16.81 -2.45
CA VAL A 206 -7.15 -15.90 -1.58
C VAL A 206 -8.03 -15.28 -0.50
N PHE A 207 -9.25 -14.86 -0.85
CA PHE A 207 -10.20 -14.27 0.10
C PHE A 207 -10.69 -15.27 1.15
N SER A 208 -10.79 -16.55 0.79
CA SER A 208 -11.19 -17.62 1.73
C SER A 208 -10.04 -18.16 2.60
N ALA A 209 -8.78 -17.91 2.25
CA ALA A 209 -7.62 -18.39 3.02
C ALA A 209 -7.58 -17.79 4.44
N PRO A 210 -7.04 -18.51 5.45
CA PRO A 210 -7.18 -18.14 6.87
C PRO A 210 -6.24 -17.02 7.36
N TRP A 211 -5.68 -16.17 6.49
CA TRP A 211 -4.85 -15.02 6.92
C TRP A 211 -5.70 -13.81 7.36
N PRO A 212 -5.16 -12.93 8.22
CA PRO A 212 -5.69 -11.58 8.38
C PRO A 212 -5.66 -10.85 7.04
N MET A 213 -6.76 -10.18 6.69
CA MET A 213 -6.92 -9.48 5.42
C MET A 213 -7.38 -8.04 5.64
N LEU A 214 -6.69 -7.12 4.98
CA LEU A 214 -7.03 -5.71 4.88
C LEU A 214 -7.07 -5.29 3.41
N ILE A 215 -8.16 -4.69 2.97
CA ILE A 215 -8.28 -4.23 1.58
C ILE A 215 -8.64 -2.74 1.49
N THR A 216 -8.20 -2.14 0.39
CA THR A 216 -8.72 -0.87 -0.12
C THR A 216 -9.55 -1.16 -1.37
N PRO A 217 -10.88 -1.06 -1.30
CA PRO A 217 -11.74 -1.14 -2.48
C PRO A 217 -11.86 0.23 -3.17
N LEU A 218 -12.57 0.27 -4.31
CA LEU A 218 -12.87 1.50 -5.05
C LEU A 218 -13.52 2.60 -4.20
N ASP A 219 -14.17 2.23 -3.08
CA ASP A 219 -14.69 3.14 -2.06
C ASP A 219 -13.65 4.17 -1.58
N THR A 220 -12.39 3.75 -1.47
CA THR A 220 -11.27 4.60 -1.07
C THR A 220 -10.26 4.81 -2.19
N CYS A 221 -9.73 3.75 -2.78
CA CYS A 221 -8.64 3.86 -3.77
C CYS A 221 -9.07 4.56 -5.06
N GLY A 222 -10.35 4.45 -5.45
CA GLY A 222 -10.90 5.06 -6.67
C GLY A 222 -11.01 6.58 -6.67
N ARG A 223 -10.64 7.25 -5.57
CA ARG A 223 -10.71 8.71 -5.40
C ARG A 223 -9.34 9.39 -5.40
N VAL A 224 -8.25 8.62 -5.43
CA VAL A 224 -6.90 9.14 -5.31
C VAL A 224 -6.41 9.64 -6.66
N ASN A 225 -6.24 10.94 -6.79
CA ASN A 225 -5.52 11.58 -7.90
C ASN A 225 -4.79 12.81 -7.37
N LEU A 226 -3.75 13.22 -8.09
CA LEU A 226 -2.95 14.40 -7.82
C LEU A 226 -3.07 15.38 -9.00
N SER A 227 -3.27 16.65 -8.68
CA SER A 227 -3.28 17.75 -9.65
C SER A 227 -2.76 19.03 -8.98
N GLY A 228 -2.62 20.11 -9.77
CA GLY A 228 -2.20 21.41 -9.26
C GLY A 228 -0.83 21.37 -8.57
N GLU A 229 -0.69 22.09 -7.47
CA GLU A 229 0.61 22.22 -6.77
C GLU A 229 1.13 20.89 -6.21
N ARG A 230 0.24 19.98 -5.80
CA ARG A 230 0.65 18.63 -5.35
C ARG A 230 1.33 17.85 -6.46
N TYR A 231 0.73 17.83 -7.65
CA TYR A 231 1.30 17.14 -8.79
C TYR A 231 2.59 17.82 -9.29
N LYS A 232 2.59 19.16 -9.39
CA LYS A 232 3.77 19.93 -9.80
C LYS A 232 4.99 19.67 -8.91
N LYS A 233 4.80 19.46 -7.60
CA LYS A 233 5.90 19.09 -6.69
C LYS A 233 6.58 17.78 -7.09
N ILE A 234 5.81 16.80 -7.55
CA ILE A 234 6.34 15.51 -8.02
C ILE A 234 6.97 15.69 -9.41
N LEU A 235 6.25 16.36 -10.31
CA LEU A 235 6.69 16.63 -11.68
C LEU A 235 8.05 17.35 -11.74
N ASN A 236 8.25 18.32 -10.85
CA ASN A 236 9.47 19.14 -10.77
C ASN A 236 10.47 18.63 -9.73
N SER A 237 10.27 17.43 -9.18
CA SER A 237 11.15 16.90 -8.14
C SER A 237 12.50 16.49 -8.70
N GLU A 238 13.56 16.75 -7.95
CA GLU A 238 14.90 16.23 -8.24
C GLU A 238 15.11 14.80 -7.71
N ASP A 239 14.16 14.27 -6.91
CA ASP A 239 14.21 12.90 -6.40
C ASP A 239 14.17 11.86 -7.53
N LEU A 240 15.06 10.88 -7.44
CA LEU A 240 15.25 9.87 -8.48
C LEU A 240 14.00 9.00 -8.70
N ILE A 241 13.29 8.64 -7.63
CA ILE A 241 12.06 7.83 -7.73
C ILE A 241 10.96 8.67 -8.39
N ALA A 242 10.78 9.92 -7.99
CA ALA A 242 9.81 10.81 -8.63
C ALA A 242 10.08 10.97 -10.14
N LYS A 243 11.33 11.19 -10.54
CA LYS A 243 11.71 11.29 -11.96
C LYS A 243 11.38 10.03 -12.74
N VAL A 244 11.76 8.85 -12.22
CA VAL A 244 11.50 7.57 -12.89
C VAL A 244 10.00 7.31 -13.02
N ILE A 245 9.20 7.63 -11.99
CA ILE A 245 7.73 7.54 -12.05
C ILE A 245 7.18 8.41 -13.19
N ILE A 246 7.59 9.68 -13.25
CA ILE A 246 7.09 10.63 -14.25
C ILE A 246 7.51 10.23 -15.67
N ASP A 247 8.76 9.81 -15.87
CA ASP A 247 9.23 9.35 -17.18
C ASP A 247 8.45 8.15 -17.68
N ASN A 248 8.14 7.22 -16.78
CA ASN A 248 7.33 6.05 -17.10
C ASN A 248 5.87 6.43 -17.38
N TYR A 249 5.31 7.33 -16.57
CA TYR A 249 3.95 7.82 -16.75
C TYR A 249 3.75 8.57 -18.08
N ARG A 250 4.73 9.35 -18.52
CA ARG A 250 4.72 9.98 -19.85
C ARG A 250 4.59 8.95 -20.98
N ILE A 251 5.34 7.85 -20.88
CA ILE A 251 5.28 6.75 -21.86
C ILE A 251 3.92 6.07 -21.82
N TRP A 252 3.44 5.68 -20.63
CA TRP A 252 2.13 5.07 -20.47
C TRP A 252 1.01 5.98 -21.02
N ASN A 253 1.01 7.26 -20.64
CA ASN A 253 0.05 8.26 -21.11
C ASN A 253 0.07 8.39 -22.64
N SER A 254 1.25 8.32 -23.24
CA SER A 254 1.42 8.38 -24.70
C SER A 254 0.76 7.21 -25.43
N LYS A 255 0.50 6.09 -24.75
CA LYS A 255 -0.13 4.89 -25.32
C LYS A 255 -1.61 4.75 -24.96
N THR A 256 -2.01 5.13 -23.74
CA THR A 256 -3.36 4.86 -23.23
C THR A 256 -4.32 6.03 -23.37
N GLN A 257 -3.83 7.27 -23.33
CA GLN A 257 -4.68 8.46 -23.30
C GLN A 257 -4.78 9.15 -24.66
N LYS A 258 -5.95 9.72 -24.98
CA LYS A 258 -6.12 10.55 -26.19
C LYS A 258 -5.30 11.84 -26.10
N ASN A 259 -5.35 12.52 -24.96
CA ASN A 259 -4.53 13.70 -24.70
C ASN A 259 -3.14 13.26 -24.18
N LYS A 260 -2.12 13.49 -25.00
CA LYS A 260 -0.73 13.07 -24.73
C LYS A 260 -0.03 13.96 -23.68
N ASN A 261 -0.67 15.04 -23.22
CA ASN A 261 -0.13 15.96 -22.23
C ASN A 261 -0.70 15.79 -20.82
N ILE A 262 -1.62 14.84 -20.58
CA ILE A 262 -2.22 14.64 -19.24
C ILE A 262 -1.14 14.43 -18.16
N ALA A 263 -0.07 13.70 -18.51
CA ALA A 263 1.06 13.47 -17.61
C ALA A 263 1.84 14.74 -17.22
N GLU A 264 1.64 15.88 -17.88
CA GLU A 264 2.23 17.15 -17.46
C GLU A 264 1.28 17.97 -16.54
N GLU A 265 0.03 17.53 -16.39
CA GLU A 265 -1.03 18.28 -15.71
C GLU A 265 -1.49 17.62 -14.41
N ARG A 266 -1.62 16.28 -14.40
CA ARG A 266 -2.14 15.50 -13.27
C ARG A 266 -1.78 14.01 -13.38
N SER A 267 -1.91 13.29 -12.27
CA SER A 267 -1.83 11.82 -12.27
C SER A 267 -3.10 11.17 -12.87
N SER A 268 -3.00 9.88 -13.20
CA SER A 268 -4.15 8.98 -13.28
C SER A 268 -4.78 8.80 -11.88
N THR A 269 -5.80 7.94 -11.78
CA THR A 269 -6.21 7.44 -10.47
C THR A 269 -5.10 6.52 -9.94
N LEU A 270 -4.68 6.74 -8.70
CA LEU A 270 -3.55 6.04 -8.08
C LEU A 270 -4.06 5.01 -7.07
N PHE A 271 -4.74 3.98 -7.55
CA PHE A 271 -5.47 3.05 -6.69
C PHE A 271 -4.53 2.32 -5.72
N ASP A 272 -3.44 1.79 -6.24
CA ASP A 272 -2.54 0.87 -5.53
C ASP A 272 -1.76 1.52 -4.39
N THR A 273 -1.56 2.84 -4.47
CA THR A 273 -0.82 3.60 -3.45
C THR A 273 -1.50 3.52 -2.07
N VAL A 274 -2.81 3.27 -2.04
CA VAL A 274 -3.56 3.12 -0.79
C VAL A 274 -3.22 1.80 -0.10
N ALA A 275 -3.02 0.70 -0.85
CA ALA A 275 -2.62 -0.58 -0.27
C ALA A 275 -1.26 -0.50 0.44
N VAL A 276 -0.30 0.22 -0.17
CA VAL A 276 0.99 0.51 0.45
C VAL A 276 0.82 1.32 1.73
N TYR A 277 -0.03 2.35 1.71
CA TYR A 277 -0.32 3.13 2.92
C TYR A 277 -0.96 2.28 4.03
N LEU A 278 -1.91 1.41 3.70
CA LEU A 278 -2.54 0.50 4.67
C LEU A 278 -1.56 -0.51 5.30
N ALA A 279 -0.43 -0.80 4.65
CA ALA A 279 0.65 -1.58 5.26
C ALA A 279 1.41 -0.77 6.33
N ILE A 280 1.42 0.57 6.22
CA ILE A 280 2.09 1.53 7.09
C ILE A 280 1.17 1.94 8.27
N SER A 281 0.03 2.58 7.95
CA SER A 281 -0.93 3.18 8.90
C SER A 281 -2.37 3.08 8.36
N GLN A 282 -3.36 3.27 9.22
CA GLN A 282 -4.79 3.30 8.90
C GLN A 282 -5.47 4.60 9.38
N ASP A 283 -4.68 5.59 9.82
CA ASP A 283 -5.20 6.76 10.55
C ASP A 283 -6.09 7.66 9.68
N LEU A 284 -5.86 7.66 8.36
CA LEU A 284 -6.56 8.51 7.40
C LEU A 284 -7.82 7.86 6.80
N VAL A 285 -8.13 6.62 7.18
CA VAL A 285 -9.29 5.86 6.70
C VAL A 285 -10.14 5.32 7.84
N GLU A 286 -11.40 5.07 7.55
CA GLU A 286 -12.29 4.26 8.38
C GLU A 286 -12.17 2.80 7.95
N ILE A 287 -11.93 1.92 8.93
CA ILE A 287 -11.83 0.48 8.72
C ILE A 287 -13.06 -0.20 9.31
N GLU A 288 -13.79 -0.94 8.48
CA GLU A 288 -14.91 -1.77 8.89
C GLU A 288 -14.57 -3.26 8.80
N GLN A 289 -15.12 -4.07 9.72
CA GLN A 289 -15.05 -5.53 9.65
C GLN A 289 -16.27 -6.07 8.89
N LEU A 290 -16.10 -6.33 7.60
CA LEU A 290 -17.19 -6.77 6.72
C LEU A 290 -17.00 -8.24 6.34
N GLY A 291 -18.09 -9.00 6.30
CA GLY A 291 -18.06 -10.31 5.65
C GLY A 291 -18.11 -10.07 4.15
N LEU A 292 -17.12 -10.54 3.40
CA LEU A 292 -17.02 -10.33 1.95
C LEU A 292 -17.02 -11.66 1.20
N ARG A 293 -17.84 -11.74 0.14
CA ARG A 293 -17.88 -12.85 -0.78
C ARG A 293 -17.67 -12.34 -2.20
N ILE A 294 -16.79 -13.01 -2.95
CA ILE A 294 -16.64 -12.80 -4.39
C ILE A 294 -17.64 -13.71 -5.09
N ASP A 295 -18.42 -13.19 -6.03
CA ASP A 295 -19.31 -14.00 -6.87
C ASP A 295 -18.64 -14.49 -8.15
N ASP A 296 -19.32 -15.39 -8.87
CA ASP A 296 -18.84 -15.98 -10.12
C ASP A 296 -18.64 -14.99 -11.27
N LYS A 297 -19.13 -13.75 -11.11
CA LYS A 297 -19.01 -12.65 -12.07
C LYS A 297 -17.94 -11.62 -11.69
N GLY A 298 -17.25 -11.81 -10.56
CA GLY A 298 -16.19 -10.92 -10.10
C GLY A 298 -16.67 -9.71 -9.29
N PHE A 299 -17.90 -9.73 -8.77
CA PHE A 299 -18.36 -8.72 -7.83
C PHE A 299 -17.93 -9.05 -6.41
N THR A 300 -17.53 -8.02 -5.65
CA THR A 300 -17.24 -8.12 -4.22
C THR A 300 -18.49 -7.73 -3.44
N LEU A 301 -19.16 -8.72 -2.84
CA LEU A 301 -20.45 -8.54 -2.18
C LEU A 301 -20.31 -8.61 -0.67
N ILE A 302 -21.03 -7.76 0.05
CA ILE A 302 -21.20 -7.89 1.51
C ILE A 302 -22.08 -9.11 1.78
N ASP A 303 -21.56 -10.04 2.58
CA ASP A 303 -22.22 -11.27 2.99
C ASP A 303 -21.86 -11.56 4.45
N GLU A 304 -22.83 -11.45 5.35
CA GLU A 304 -22.58 -11.59 6.79
C GLU A 304 -22.10 -12.99 7.22
N THR A 305 -22.34 -14.00 6.38
CA THR A 305 -21.91 -15.38 6.60
C THR A 305 -20.49 -15.65 6.12
N ALA A 306 -19.94 -14.75 5.30
CA ALA A 306 -18.59 -14.87 4.77
C ALA A 306 -17.51 -14.47 5.78
N LYS A 307 -16.27 -14.84 5.47
CA LYS A 307 -15.09 -14.47 6.27
C LYS A 307 -15.04 -12.96 6.47
N LYS A 308 -14.80 -12.53 7.71
CA LYS A 308 -14.59 -11.12 8.03
C LYS A 308 -13.25 -10.64 7.47
N VAL A 309 -13.31 -9.50 6.79
CA VAL A 309 -12.20 -8.78 6.17
C VAL A 309 -12.20 -7.36 6.73
N SER A 310 -11.01 -6.80 6.95
CA SER A 310 -10.86 -5.38 7.29
C SER A 310 -10.93 -4.58 6.00
N VAL A 311 -11.84 -3.62 5.89
CA VAL A 311 -12.11 -2.89 4.64
C VAL A 311 -11.98 -1.40 4.88
N ALA A 312 -11.14 -0.72 4.10
CA ALA A 312 -11.07 0.74 4.09
C ALA A 312 -12.26 1.31 3.30
N THR A 313 -13.37 1.56 3.99
CA THR A 313 -14.66 1.91 3.37
C THR A 313 -14.81 3.41 3.13
N GLN A 314 -14.06 4.25 3.85
CA GLN A 314 -14.16 5.70 3.73
C GLN A 314 -12.85 6.40 4.09
N TRP A 315 -12.60 7.55 3.47
CA TRP A 315 -11.55 8.48 3.87
C TRP A 315 -12.01 9.34 5.06
N LYS A 316 -11.20 9.38 6.12
CA LYS A 316 -11.28 10.42 7.15
C LYS A 316 -10.64 11.71 6.64
N ASP A 317 -9.51 11.57 5.94
CA ASP A 317 -8.77 12.69 5.35
C ASP A 317 -8.00 12.26 4.09
N LEU A 318 -8.67 12.40 2.94
CA LEU A 318 -8.08 12.11 1.62
C LEU A 318 -6.99 13.14 1.25
N ASP A 319 -7.12 14.38 1.68
CA ASP A 319 -6.13 15.42 1.37
C ASP A 319 -4.85 15.21 2.17
N GLY A 320 -4.95 14.79 3.44
CA GLY A 320 -3.83 14.32 4.24
C GLY A 320 -3.12 13.12 3.61
N PHE A 321 -3.85 12.20 2.97
CA PHE A 321 -3.23 11.09 2.23
C PHE A 321 -2.48 11.58 0.98
N ARG A 322 -3.06 12.51 0.21
CA ARG A 322 -2.39 13.10 -0.94
C ARG A 322 -1.11 13.84 -0.51
N ASP A 323 -1.15 14.55 0.61
CA ASP A 323 0.02 15.23 1.17
C ASP A 323 1.08 14.24 1.66
N PHE A 324 0.67 13.16 2.33
CA PHE A 324 1.56 12.04 2.69
C PHE A 324 2.26 11.47 1.45
N LEU A 325 1.51 11.14 0.40
CA LEU A 325 2.03 10.58 -0.85
C LEU A 325 3.06 11.53 -1.50
N VAL A 326 2.70 12.79 -1.69
CA VAL A 326 3.60 13.80 -2.29
C VAL A 326 4.85 13.97 -1.44
N ASN A 327 4.72 14.09 -0.12
CA ASN A 327 5.86 14.27 0.77
C ASN A 327 6.81 13.06 0.68
N ARG A 328 6.28 11.83 0.71
CA ARG A 328 7.09 10.61 0.59
C ARG A 328 7.87 10.55 -0.71
N LEU A 329 7.23 10.86 -1.83
CA LEU A 329 7.83 10.75 -3.16
C LEU A 329 8.81 11.87 -3.49
N THR A 330 8.76 13.01 -2.80
CA THR A 330 9.58 14.19 -3.13
C THR A 330 10.69 14.52 -2.12
N HIS A 331 10.68 13.91 -0.92
CA HIS A 331 11.73 14.13 0.06
C HIS A 331 12.94 13.23 -0.19
N ASN A 332 14.11 13.82 -0.41
CA ASN A 332 15.39 13.11 -0.41
C ASN A 332 15.63 12.52 1.00
N LYS A 333 15.96 11.23 1.06
CA LYS A 333 16.51 10.62 2.29
C LYS A 333 18.00 10.82 2.33
#